data_AF-A0A0N1ATX1-F1
#
_entry.id   AF-A0A0N1ATX1-F1
#
_cell.length_a   1.000
_cell.length_b   1.000
_cell.length_c   1.000
_cell.angle_alpha   90.00
_cell.angle_beta   90.00
_cell.angle_gamma   90.00
#
_symmetry.space_group_name_H-M   'P 1'
#
loop_
_entity.id
_entity.type
_entity.pdbx_description
1 polymer ?
#
loop_
_entity_poly.entity_id
_entity_poly.type
_entity_poly.pdbx_seq_one_letter_code
_entity_poly.pdbx_strand_id
1 'polypeptide(L)'
;MRFEAKVVRFDGPSGWHGVFLPAEAAAEARFFGRANALGAIAVQARIGESRVKTSLFPDKRRDSFLLPLKAELRRREAIAAGSQILVHLTLDT
;
A
#
# COMPACT_ATOMS: atom_id res chain seq x y z
N MET A 1 -0.36 11.90 1.57
CA MET A 1 -0.86 11.72 0.18
C MET A 1 -2.20 10.98 0.15
N ARG A 2 -3.02 11.23 -0.86
CA ARG A 2 -4.33 10.56 -1.08
C ARG A 2 -4.38 10.12 -2.54
N PHE A 3 -4.73 8.86 -2.79
CA PHE A 3 -4.83 8.33 -4.15
C PHE A 3 -5.79 7.14 -4.22
N GLU A 4 -6.25 6.82 -5.42
CA GLU A 4 -6.96 5.58 -5.68
C GLU A 4 -6.03 4.54 -6.31
N ALA A 5 -6.26 3.27 -5.99
CA ALA A 5 -5.52 2.18 -6.60
C ALA A 5 -6.37 0.91 -6.70
N LYS A 6 -6.08 0.12 -7.73
CA LYS A 6 -6.73 -1.17 -7.96
C LYS A 6 -6.07 -2.25 -7.12
N VAL A 7 -6.87 -3.00 -6.38
CA VAL A 7 -6.41 -4.13 -5.56
C VAL A 7 -6.00 -5.27 -6.46
N VAL A 8 -4.75 -5.70 -6.30
CA VAL A 8 -4.21 -6.88 -6.97
C VAL A 8 -4.15 -8.05 -6.00
N ARG A 9 -4.46 -9.24 -6.50
CA ARG A 9 -4.19 -10.50 -5.82
C ARG A 9 -2.91 -11.09 -6.39
N PHE A 10 -2.06 -11.61 -5.52
CA PHE A 10 -0.84 -12.31 -5.91
C PHE A 10 -1.07 -13.82 -5.80
N ASP A 11 -0.48 -14.56 -6.74
CA ASP A 11 -0.47 -16.02 -6.71
C ASP A 11 0.53 -16.51 -5.66
N GLY A 12 0.09 -17.45 -4.82
CA GLY A 12 0.90 -18.03 -3.75
C GLY A 12 0.06 -18.54 -2.57
N PRO A 13 0.69 -19.27 -1.64
CA PRO A 13 0.03 -19.69 -0.41
C PRO A 13 -0.55 -18.46 0.32
N SER A 14 -1.77 -18.59 0.85
CA SER A 14 -2.46 -17.57 1.66
C SER A 14 -3.10 -16.38 0.92
N GLY A 15 -3.11 -16.33 -0.41
CA GLY A 15 -3.94 -15.37 -1.17
C GLY A 15 -3.67 -13.91 -0.82
N TRP A 16 -2.41 -13.49 -1.00
CA TRP A 16 -1.96 -12.13 -0.68
C TRP A 16 -2.62 -11.08 -1.58
N HIS A 17 -2.89 -9.91 -0.99
CA HIS A 17 -3.46 -8.76 -1.70
C HIS A 17 -2.64 -7.51 -1.41
N GLY A 18 -2.63 -6.60 -2.36
CA GLY A 18 -1.97 -5.31 -2.20
C GLY A 18 -2.44 -4.31 -3.24
N VAL A 19 -1.92 -3.09 -3.14
CA VAL A 19 -2.05 -2.06 -4.17
C VAL A 19 -0.68 -1.49 -4.49
N PHE A 20 -0.47 -1.15 -5.75
CA PHE A 20 0.70 -0.37 -6.16
C PHE A 20 0.36 1.11 -6.10
N LEU A 21 1.32 1.91 -5.64
CA LEU A 21 1.16 3.36 -5.64
C LEU A 21 1.17 3.88 -7.09
N PRO A 22 0.30 4.85 -7.42
CA PRO A 22 0.44 5.61 -8.66
C PRO A 22 1.74 6.42 -8.66
N ALA A 23 2.18 6.84 -9.84
CA ALA A 23 3.50 7.46 -10.04
C ALA A 23 3.77 8.65 -9.10
N GLU A 24 2.80 9.54 -8.94
CA GLU A 24 2.91 10.73 -8.07
C GLU A 24 3.09 10.34 -6.60
N ALA A 25 2.24 9.46 -6.08
CA ALA A 25 2.35 8.95 -4.71
C ALA A 25 3.68 8.19 -4.48
N ALA A 26 4.15 7.44 -5.48
CA ALA A 26 5.43 6.75 -5.40
C ALA A 26 6.61 7.73 -5.39
N ALA A 27 6.55 8.82 -6.16
CA ALA A 27 7.55 9.88 -6.14
C ALA A 27 7.57 10.61 -4.78
N GLU A 28 6.41 10.97 -4.22
CA GLU A 28 6.30 11.55 -2.88
C GLU A 28 6.88 10.61 -1.82
N ALA A 29 6.55 9.32 -1.87
CA ALA A 29 7.06 8.34 -0.92
C ALA A 29 8.59 8.21 -1.00
N ARG A 30 9.19 8.23 -2.19
CA ARG A 30 10.66 8.25 -2.36
C ARG A 30 11.29 9.51 -1.79
N PHE A 31 10.66 10.66 -2.01
CA PHE A 31 11.24 11.95 -1.66
C PHE A 31 11.18 12.22 -0.15
N PHE A 32 10.03 11.94 0.48
CA PHE A 32 9.79 12.25 1.88
C PHE A 32 9.96 11.06 2.83
N GLY A 33 9.92 9.83 2.31
CA GLY A 33 9.92 8.63 3.13
C GLY A 33 11.31 8.25 3.64
N ARG A 34 11.36 7.72 4.87
CA ARG A 34 12.57 7.14 5.45
C ARG A 34 12.60 5.65 5.20
N ALA A 35 13.37 5.24 4.20
CA ALA A 35 13.56 3.83 3.87
C ALA A 35 14.53 3.16 4.86
N ASN A 36 14.20 1.95 5.30
CA ASN A 36 15.13 1.11 6.06
C ASN A 36 16.18 0.45 5.12
N ALA A 37 17.06 -0.38 5.68
CA ALA A 37 18.11 -1.08 4.92
C ALA A 37 17.58 -1.98 3.77
N LEU A 38 16.29 -2.37 3.80
CA LEU A 38 15.63 -3.16 2.77
C LEU A 38 14.85 -2.30 1.76
N GLY A 39 14.93 -0.96 1.88
CA GLY A 39 14.18 -0.03 1.04
C GLY A 39 12.72 0.15 1.44
N ALA A 40 12.27 -0.47 2.54
CA ALA A 40 10.88 -0.38 2.98
C ALA A 40 10.64 0.89 3.80
N ILE A 41 9.49 1.53 3.60
CA ILE A 41 9.13 2.81 4.23
C ILE A 41 7.97 2.59 5.19
N ALA A 42 8.12 2.99 6.45
CA ALA A 42 7.06 2.91 7.45
C ALA A 42 5.97 3.95 7.16
N VAL A 43 4.71 3.52 7.21
CA VAL A 43 3.55 4.37 6.89
C VAL A 43 2.36 4.04 7.77
N GLN A 44 1.47 5.02 7.91
CA GLN A 44 0.11 4.82 8.35
C GLN A 44 -0.83 4.94 7.15
N ALA A 45 -1.59 3.88 6.88
CA ALA A 45 -2.62 3.86 5.85
C ALA A 45 -4.00 4.00 6.47
N ARG A 46 -4.85 4.81 5.86
CA ARG A 46 -6.29 4.87 6.13
C ARG A 46 -7.06 4.52 4.87
N ILE A 47 -7.92 3.52 4.97
CA ILE A 47 -8.78 3.01 3.90
C ILE A 47 -10.16 2.84 4.52
N GLY A 48 -11.15 3.57 3.99
CA GLY A 48 -12.45 3.72 4.63
C GLY A 48 -12.31 4.24 6.07
N GLU A 49 -12.81 3.48 7.04
CA GLU A 49 -12.76 3.81 8.46
C GLU A 49 -11.50 3.23 9.15
N SER A 50 -10.93 2.17 8.57
CA SER A 50 -9.76 1.51 9.12
C SER A 50 -8.48 2.35 9.00
N ARG A 51 -7.71 2.40 10.10
CA ARG A 51 -6.37 2.97 10.16
C ARG A 51 -5.38 1.88 10.58
N VAL A 52 -4.35 1.66 9.77
CA VAL A 52 -3.37 0.61 10.00
C VAL A 52 -1.95 1.14 9.85
N LYS A 53 -1.05 0.74 10.76
CA LYS A 53 0.38 0.91 10.57
C LYS A 53 0.94 -0.24 9.75
N THR A 54 1.72 0.08 8.74
CA THR A 54 2.32 -0.90 7.83
C THR A 54 3.56 -0.33 7.13
N SER A 55 4.07 -1.02 6.13
CA SER A 55 5.23 -0.59 5.36
C SER A 55 4.94 -0.68 3.88
N LEU A 56 5.47 0.28 3.14
CA LEU A 56 5.59 0.24 1.69
C LEU A 56 6.83 -0.57 1.33
N PHE A 57 6.69 -1.50 0.39
CA PHE A 57 7.81 -2.31 -0.10
C PHE A 57 8.14 -1.92 -1.54
N PRO A 58 9.40 -1.67 -1.89
CA PRO A 58 9.76 -1.24 -3.25
C PRO A 58 9.51 -2.36 -4.27
N ASP A 59 8.84 -2.04 -5.38
CA ASP A 59 8.74 -2.88 -6.57
C ASP A 59 9.54 -2.23 -7.71
N LYS A 60 10.77 -2.73 -7.91
CA LYS A 60 11.69 -2.24 -8.94
C LYS A 60 11.18 -2.45 -10.36
N ARG A 61 10.37 -3.48 -10.62
CA ARG A 61 9.86 -3.77 -11.97
C ARG A 61 8.81 -2.75 -12.42
N ARG A 62 8.06 -2.21 -11.46
CA ARG A 62 7.00 -1.22 -11.68
C ARG A 62 7.44 0.21 -11.40
N ASP A 63 8.67 0.40 -10.97
CA ASP A 63 9.16 1.66 -10.40
C ASP A 63 8.17 2.26 -9.39
N SER A 64 7.63 1.44 -8.49
CA SER A 64 6.61 1.84 -7.52
C SER A 64 6.85 1.20 -6.14
N PHE A 65 5.91 1.39 -5.21
CA PHE A 65 5.84 0.65 -3.97
C PHE A 65 4.56 -0.18 -3.91
N LEU A 66 4.68 -1.37 -3.31
CA LEU A 66 3.58 -2.21 -2.90
C LEU A 66 3.15 -1.86 -1.48
N LEU A 67 1.88 -1.52 -1.32
CA LEU A 67 1.20 -1.44 -0.03
C LEU A 67 0.44 -2.76 0.21
N PRO A 68 0.86 -3.61 1.17
CA PRO A 68 0.17 -4.85 1.45
C PRO A 68 -1.18 -4.61 2.14
N LEU A 69 -2.21 -5.33 1.72
CA LEU A 69 -3.53 -5.31 2.33
C LEU A 69 -3.77 -6.58 3.14
N LYS A 70 -3.53 -6.47 4.45
CA LYS A 70 -3.73 -7.57 5.40
C LYS A 70 -5.17 -8.10 5.33
N ALA A 71 -5.33 -9.41 5.53
CA ALA A 71 -6.64 -10.07 5.44
C ALA A 71 -7.70 -9.45 6.37
N GLU A 72 -7.30 -9.02 7.58
CA GLU A 72 -8.21 -8.36 8.52
C GLU A 72 -8.73 -7.03 8.00
N LEU A 73 -7.84 -6.17 7.48
CA LEU A 73 -8.22 -4.89 6.86
C LEU A 73 -9.21 -5.12 5.72
N ARG A 74 -8.92 -6.09 4.85
CA ARG A 74 -9.81 -6.43 3.73
C ARG A 74 -11.18 -6.91 4.18
N ARG A 75 -11.26 -7.72 5.24
CA ARG A 75 -12.54 -8.17 5.79
C ARG A 75 -13.35 -7.02 6.38
N ARG A 76 -12.71 -6.13 7.15
CA ARG A 76 -13.37 -4.97 7.78
C ARG A 76 -13.95 -4.00 6.76
N GLU A 77 -13.20 -3.71 5.70
CA GLU A 77 -13.57 -2.73 4.67
C GLU A 77 -14.20 -3.38 3.42
N ALA A 78 -14.58 -4.66 3.48
CA ALA A 78 -15.16 -5.43 2.37
C ALA A 78 -14.37 -5.36 1.04
N ILE A 79 -13.03 -5.40 1.12
CA ILE A 79 -12.13 -5.24 -0.03
C ILE A 79 -11.88 -6.58 -0.72
N ALA A 80 -12.28 -6.67 -1.98
CA ALA A 80 -12.00 -7.80 -2.88
C ALA A 80 -10.88 -7.49 -3.89
N ALA A 81 -10.28 -8.53 -4.48
CA ALA A 81 -9.40 -8.38 -5.62
C ALA A 81 -10.12 -7.67 -6.78
N GLY A 82 -9.41 -6.78 -7.48
CA GLY A 82 -9.95 -5.98 -8.57
C GLY A 82 -10.71 -4.73 -8.15
N SER A 83 -11.02 -4.55 -6.86
CA SER A 83 -11.69 -3.35 -6.35
C SER A 83 -10.80 -2.11 -6.52
N GLN A 84 -11.41 -0.98 -6.87
CA GLN A 84 -10.77 0.33 -6.76
C GLN A 84 -10.96 0.84 -5.32
N ILE A 85 -9.88 1.15 -4.62
CA ILE A 85 -9.94 1.66 -3.24
C ILE A 85 -9.29 3.03 -3.14
N LEU A 86 -9.82 3.87 -2.25
CA LEU A 86 -9.21 5.14 -1.87
C LEU A 86 -8.28 4.92 -0.68
N VAL A 87 -7.02 5.33 -0.83
CA VAL A 87 -5.98 5.21 0.20
C VAL A 87 -5.53 6.61 0.61
N HIS A 88 -5.51 6.85 1.93
CA HIS A 88 -4.79 7.97 2.51
C HIS A 88 -3.53 7.42 3.18
N LEU A 89 -2.36 7.84 2.69
CA LEU A 89 -1.07 7.46 3.26
C LEU A 89 -0.43 8.66 3.96
N THR A 90 0.00 8.41 5.19
CA THR A 90 0.89 9.27 5.96
C THR A 90 2.22 8.55 6.13
N LEU A 91 3.32 9.20 5.79
CA LEU A 91 4.65 8.66 6.03
C LEU A 91 5.02 8.87 7.50
N ASP A 92 5.56 7.85 8.16
CA ASP A 92 6.17 8.03 9.48
C ASP A 92 7.52 8.71 9.26
N THR A 93 7.57 10.03 9.48
CA THR A 93 8.80 10.85 9.48
C THR A 93 9.57 10.66 10.76
#